data_AF-C7N628-F1
#
_entry.id   AF-C7N628-F1
#
_cell.length_a   1.000
_cell.length_b   1.000
_cell.length_c   1.000
_cell.angle_alpha   90.00
_cell.angle_beta   90.00
_cell.angle_gamma   90.00
#
_symmetry.space_group_name_H-M   'P 1'
#
loop_
_entity.id
_entity.type
_entity.pdbx_description
1 polymer ?
#
loop_
_entity_poly.entity_id
_entity_poly.type
_entity_poly.pdbx_seq_one_letter_code
_entity_poly.pdbx_strand_id
1 'polypeptide(L)'
;MSAAAKSEVTTKIFTIPNLISFARLCLVPVFAVLLLDGHNGLACLVFAIAASSDFIDGYLARSTGNVSKLGQFLDPLVDRALLITGVVCLLVVGRLPLWVILVVIARDIYLVASAAHLMYHYNERIAVILPGKVATTLLYIGFAGLLLNMPQGTWLHVTDFSWLPGFNGVACSWGIWFVYAGLILSLIVTIIYIRKGWAARCRHYDENGVRIDERTYTLRDALKGAVDEPANDVGAEA
;
A
#
# COMPACT_ATOMS: atom_id res chain seq x y z
N MET A 1 5.65 -36.37 21.25
CA MET A 1 6.47 -35.44 20.43
C MET A 1 6.06 -35.64 18.98
N SER A 2 5.12 -34.83 18.49
CA SER A 2 4.60 -34.90 17.11
C SER A 2 5.43 -33.98 16.23
N ALA A 3 6.03 -34.54 15.18
CA ALA A 3 6.95 -33.86 14.29
C ALA A 3 6.26 -32.70 13.56
N ALA A 4 6.89 -31.53 13.59
CA ALA A 4 6.50 -30.38 12.81
C ALA A 4 6.46 -30.75 11.31
N ALA A 5 5.27 -30.62 10.70
CA ALA A 5 5.08 -30.80 9.28
C ALA A 5 5.92 -29.76 8.52
N LYS A 6 7.06 -30.20 7.99
CA LYS A 6 7.87 -29.43 7.04
C LYS A 6 7.04 -29.32 5.75
N SER A 7 6.60 -28.12 5.41
CA SER A 7 5.94 -27.87 4.13
C SER A 7 6.94 -28.10 2.99
N GLU A 8 6.75 -29.17 2.22
CA GLU A 8 7.56 -29.42 1.03
C GLU A 8 7.18 -28.40 -0.05
N VAL A 9 8.14 -27.54 -0.41
CA VAL A 9 8.00 -26.58 -1.51
C VAL A 9 7.98 -27.37 -2.83
N THR A 10 6.78 -27.75 -3.26
CA THR A 10 6.55 -28.52 -4.48
C THR A 10 6.92 -27.72 -5.73
N THR A 11 7.68 -28.33 -6.64
CA THR A 11 8.17 -27.77 -7.92
C THR A 11 7.13 -27.84 -9.05
N LYS A 12 5.86 -28.18 -8.76
CA LYS A 12 4.79 -28.18 -9.76
C LYS A 12 4.41 -26.74 -10.11
N ILE A 13 4.66 -26.39 -11.37
CA ILE A 13 4.31 -25.10 -11.98
C ILE A 13 2.77 -24.95 -12.08
N PHE A 14 2.02 -26.05 -12.18
CA PHE A 14 0.56 -26.06 -12.19
C PHE A 14 -0.02 -26.26 -10.80
N THR A 15 -0.22 -25.17 -10.07
CA THR A 15 -1.13 -25.13 -8.91
C THR A 15 -2.37 -24.32 -9.27
N ILE A 16 -3.51 -24.62 -8.66
CA ILE A 16 -4.78 -23.91 -8.91
C ILE A 16 -4.61 -22.39 -8.78
N PRO A 17 -3.93 -21.85 -7.72
CA PRO A 17 -3.69 -20.42 -7.61
C PRO A 17 -2.88 -19.84 -8.78
N ASN A 18 -1.83 -20.55 -9.24
CA ASN A 18 -1.01 -20.06 -10.34
C ASN A 18 -1.79 -20.01 -11.67
N LEU A 19 -2.73 -20.95 -11.89
CA LEU A 19 -3.58 -20.91 -13.07
C LEU A 19 -4.52 -19.70 -13.06
N ILE A 20 -5.05 -19.33 -11.90
CA ILE A 20 -5.96 -18.18 -11.78
C ILE A 20 -5.19 -16.87 -11.89
N SER A 21 -4.00 -16.74 -11.27
CA SER A 21 -3.10 -15.60 -11.49
C SER A 21 -2.71 -15.48 -12.98
N PHE A 22 -2.42 -16.58 -13.66
CA PHE A 22 -2.12 -16.58 -15.09
C PHE A 22 -3.34 -16.18 -15.93
N ALA A 23 -4.51 -16.73 -15.64
CA ALA A 23 -5.77 -16.35 -16.30
C ALA A 23 -6.05 -14.85 -16.12
N ARG A 24 -5.84 -14.32 -14.91
CA ARG A 24 -5.97 -12.89 -14.62
C ARG A 24 -5.02 -12.05 -15.48
N LEU A 25 -3.76 -12.45 -15.58
CA LEU A 25 -2.78 -11.78 -16.43
C LEU A 25 -3.23 -11.78 -17.91
N CYS A 26 -3.84 -12.86 -18.39
CA CYS A 26 -4.42 -12.91 -19.74
C CYS A 26 -5.67 -12.02 -19.89
N LEU A 27 -6.47 -11.84 -18.83
CA LEU A 27 -7.65 -10.95 -18.85
C LEU A 27 -7.26 -9.47 -18.88
N VAL A 28 -6.05 -9.10 -18.42
CA VAL A 28 -5.54 -7.72 -18.44
C VAL A 28 -5.54 -7.09 -19.86
N PRO A 29 -4.86 -7.66 -20.87
CA PRO A 29 -4.90 -7.12 -22.22
C PRO A 29 -6.28 -7.23 -22.85
N VAL A 30 -7.06 -8.27 -22.53
CA VAL A 30 -8.42 -8.45 -23.06
C VAL A 30 -9.35 -7.32 -22.62
N PHE A 31 -9.34 -6.94 -21.34
CA PHE A 31 -10.17 -5.82 -20.89
C PHE A 31 -9.69 -4.49 -21.51
N ALA A 32 -8.37 -4.31 -21.67
CA ALA A 32 -7.82 -3.07 -22.22
C ALA A 32 -8.30 -2.86 -23.66
N VAL A 33 -8.22 -3.91 -24.50
CA VAL A 33 -8.73 -3.88 -25.88
C VAL A 33 -10.23 -3.62 -25.90
N LEU A 34 -11.02 -4.35 -25.09
CA LEU A 34 -12.47 -4.16 -25.02
C LEU A 34 -12.86 -2.72 -24.66
N LEU A 35 -12.13 -2.10 -23.73
CA LEU A 35 -12.41 -0.72 -23.34
C LEU A 35 -12.08 0.26 -24.47
N LEU A 36 -10.92 0.07 -25.12
CA LEU A 36 -10.47 0.94 -26.21
C LEU A 36 -11.37 0.80 -27.45
N ASP A 37 -11.95 -0.37 -27.69
CA ASP A 37 -12.96 -0.62 -28.73
C ASP A 37 -14.36 -0.12 -28.34
N GLY A 38 -14.52 0.51 -27.17
CA GLY A 38 -15.78 1.12 -26.72
C GLY A 38 -16.77 0.15 -26.05
N HIS A 39 -16.42 -1.12 -25.85
CA HIS A 39 -17.26 -2.13 -25.21
C HIS A 39 -17.26 -2.00 -23.68
N ASN A 40 -17.71 -0.86 -23.16
CA ASN A 40 -17.66 -0.48 -21.74
C ASN A 40 -18.24 -1.55 -20.78
N GLY A 41 -19.40 -2.13 -21.13
CA GLY A 41 -20.04 -3.16 -20.31
C GLY A 41 -19.22 -4.44 -20.21
N LEU A 42 -18.66 -4.91 -21.33
CA LEU A 42 -17.80 -6.10 -21.36
C LEU A 42 -16.46 -5.83 -20.67
N ALA A 43 -15.86 -4.67 -20.89
CA ALA A 43 -14.63 -4.26 -20.22
C ALA A 43 -14.82 -4.23 -18.69
N CYS A 44 -15.93 -3.66 -18.22
CA CYS A 44 -16.29 -3.66 -16.80
C CYS A 44 -16.50 -5.08 -16.26
N LEU A 45 -17.17 -5.96 -17.01
CA LEU A 45 -17.40 -7.34 -16.61
C LEU A 45 -16.08 -8.11 -16.48
N VAL A 46 -15.21 -8.03 -17.49
CA VAL A 46 -13.88 -8.68 -17.47
C VAL A 46 -13.03 -8.13 -16.33
N PHE A 47 -13.04 -6.81 -16.11
CA PHE A 47 -12.33 -6.20 -14.99
C PHE A 47 -12.85 -6.68 -13.64
N ALA A 48 -14.18 -6.76 -13.46
CA ALA A 48 -14.79 -7.25 -12.23
C ALA A 48 -14.47 -8.73 -11.97
N ILE A 49 -14.48 -9.57 -13.00
CA ILE A 49 -14.06 -10.96 -12.91
C ILE A 49 -12.59 -11.03 -12.49
N ALA A 50 -11.69 -10.33 -13.20
CA ALA A 50 -10.26 -10.33 -12.90
C ALA A 50 -9.95 -9.83 -11.47
N ALA A 51 -10.64 -8.77 -11.02
CA ALA A 51 -10.46 -8.21 -9.67
C ALA A 51 -11.02 -9.13 -8.58
N SER A 52 -12.14 -9.81 -8.84
CA SER A 52 -12.75 -10.74 -7.87
C SER A 52 -11.99 -12.07 -7.76
N SER A 53 -11.38 -12.54 -8.86
CA SER A 53 -10.52 -13.73 -8.87
C SER A 53 -9.38 -13.63 -7.86
N ASP A 54 -8.83 -12.43 -7.62
CA ASP A 54 -7.78 -12.21 -6.62
C ASP A 54 -8.18 -12.54 -5.19
N PHE A 55 -9.40 -12.13 -4.81
CA PHE A 55 -9.93 -12.45 -3.49
C PHE A 55 -10.14 -13.96 -3.31
N ILE A 56 -10.52 -14.65 -4.40
CA ILE A 56 -10.76 -16.08 -4.41
C ILE A 56 -9.43 -16.85 -4.31
N ASP A 57 -8.40 -16.41 -5.02
CA ASP A 57 -7.05 -16.98 -4.97
C ASP A 57 -6.42 -16.86 -3.59
N GLY A 58 -6.53 -15.67 -2.98
CA GLY A 58 -6.05 -15.44 -1.62
C GLY A 58 -6.78 -16.25 -0.56
N TYR A 59 -7.99 -16.76 -0.85
CA TYR A 59 -8.70 -17.71 0.01
C TYR A 59 -8.22 -19.15 -0.25
N LEU A 60 -8.12 -19.57 -1.52
CA LEU A 60 -7.69 -20.92 -1.91
C LEU A 60 -6.22 -21.21 -1.59
N ALA A 61 -5.33 -20.22 -1.71
CA ALA A 61 -3.92 -20.36 -1.37
C ALA A 61 -3.71 -20.69 0.12
N ARG A 62 -4.60 -20.21 1.00
CA ARG A 62 -4.57 -20.51 2.44
C ARG A 62 -5.06 -21.93 2.76
N SER A 63 -5.90 -22.53 1.92
CA SER A 63 -6.40 -23.89 2.16
C SER A 63 -5.53 -24.99 1.52
N THR A 64 -4.77 -24.68 0.46
CA THR A 64 -4.17 -25.73 -0.39
C THR A 64 -2.68 -25.99 -0.10
N GLY A 65 -2.00 -25.15 0.69
CA GLY A 65 -0.63 -25.39 1.19
C GLY A 65 0.50 -25.50 0.15
N ASN A 66 0.18 -25.49 -1.14
CA ASN A 66 1.10 -25.70 -2.25
C ASN A 66 1.31 -24.40 -3.02
N VAL A 67 2.36 -23.65 -2.66
CA VAL A 67 2.73 -22.39 -3.32
C VAL A 67 4.05 -22.58 -4.07
N SER A 68 4.04 -22.39 -5.38
CA SER A 68 5.23 -22.44 -6.24
C SER A 68 6.12 -21.21 -6.05
N LYS A 69 7.45 -21.36 -6.09
CA LYS A 69 8.41 -20.24 -6.01
C LYS A 69 8.22 -19.22 -7.14
N LEU A 70 7.85 -19.67 -8.34
CA LEU A 70 7.55 -18.79 -9.47
C LEU A 70 6.26 -18.01 -9.25
N GLY A 71 5.22 -18.68 -8.72
CA GLY A 71 3.95 -18.04 -8.37
C GLY A 71 4.12 -16.94 -7.31
N GLN A 72 4.97 -17.16 -6.29
CA GLN A 72 5.24 -16.15 -5.26
C GLN A 72 5.85 -14.85 -5.80
N PHE A 73 6.63 -14.91 -6.87
CA PHE A 73 7.22 -13.73 -7.49
C PHE A 73 6.28 -13.08 -8.51
N LEU A 74 5.48 -13.88 -9.24
CA LEU A 74 4.54 -13.38 -10.24
C LEU A 74 3.28 -12.76 -9.61
N ASP A 75 2.81 -13.26 -8.47
CA ASP A 75 1.58 -12.76 -7.81
C ASP A 75 1.61 -11.23 -7.59
N PRO A 76 2.61 -10.63 -6.92
CA PRO A 76 2.63 -9.19 -6.67
C PRO A 76 2.68 -8.33 -7.94
N LEU A 77 3.20 -8.89 -9.05
CA LEU A 77 3.27 -8.21 -10.34
C LEU A 77 1.91 -8.26 -11.04
N VAL A 78 1.29 -9.44 -11.09
CA VAL A 78 -0.02 -9.66 -11.71
C VAL A 78 -1.11 -8.91 -10.94
N ASP A 79 -1.06 -8.90 -9.61
CA ASP A 79 -1.99 -8.18 -8.75
C ASP A 79 -2.06 -6.68 -9.09
N ARG A 80 -0.89 -6.10 -9.38
CA ARG A 80 -0.79 -4.68 -9.75
C ARG A 80 -1.03 -4.39 -11.21
N ALA A 81 -0.74 -5.34 -12.08
CA ALA A 81 -0.93 -5.17 -13.52
C ALA A 81 -2.38 -4.79 -13.84
N LEU A 82 -3.37 -5.43 -13.19
CA LEU A 82 -4.79 -5.12 -13.37
C LEU A 82 -5.11 -3.67 -12.97
N LEU A 83 -4.66 -3.24 -11.79
CA LEU A 83 -4.91 -1.90 -11.28
C LEU A 83 -4.24 -0.84 -12.16
N ILE A 84 -2.94 -0.99 -12.46
CA ILE A 84 -2.19 -0.03 -13.28
C ILE A 84 -2.81 0.08 -14.66
N THR A 85 -3.11 -1.05 -15.31
CA THR A 85 -3.70 -1.06 -16.65
C THR A 85 -5.09 -0.42 -16.61
N GLY A 86 -5.92 -0.71 -15.61
CA GLY A 86 -7.26 -0.13 -15.49
C GLY A 86 -7.22 1.39 -15.36
N VAL A 87 -6.30 1.90 -14.53
CA VAL A 87 -6.12 3.34 -14.32
C VAL A 87 -5.57 4.03 -15.58
N VAL A 88 -4.61 3.42 -16.27
CA VAL A 88 -4.07 3.94 -17.55
C VAL A 88 -5.13 3.95 -18.64
N CYS A 89 -5.91 2.88 -18.79
CA CYS A 89 -6.98 2.84 -19.78
C CYS A 89 -8.07 3.90 -19.50
N LEU A 90 -8.41 4.15 -18.23
CA LEU A 90 -9.33 5.23 -17.86
C LEU A 90 -8.78 6.63 -18.18
N LEU A 91 -7.45 6.83 -18.11
CA LEU A 91 -6.81 8.06 -18.58
C LEU A 91 -6.99 8.25 -20.08
N VAL A 92 -6.70 7.20 -20.85
CA VAL A 92 -6.72 7.23 -22.32
C VAL A 92 -8.13 7.53 -22.83
N VAL A 93 -9.15 6.97 -22.17
CA VAL A 93 -10.56 7.24 -22.49
C VAL A 93 -11.04 8.58 -21.90
N GLY A 94 -10.20 9.31 -21.16
CA GLY A 94 -10.49 10.65 -20.64
C GLY A 94 -11.50 10.69 -19.49
N ARG A 95 -11.74 9.56 -18.80
CA ARG A 95 -12.74 9.46 -17.71
C ARG A 95 -12.17 9.77 -16.33
N LEU A 96 -10.85 9.86 -16.23
CA LEU A 96 -10.15 10.03 -14.97
C LEU A 96 -8.96 10.98 -15.16
N PRO A 97 -8.82 12.01 -14.32
CA PRO A 97 -7.79 13.03 -14.49
C PRO A 97 -6.42 12.49 -14.06
N LEU A 98 -5.36 13.01 -14.69
CA LEU A 98 -3.98 12.53 -14.51
C LEU A 98 -3.51 12.56 -13.05
N TRP A 99 -3.93 13.55 -12.26
CA TRP A 99 -3.52 13.66 -10.85
C TRP A 99 -4.00 12.47 -9.99
N VAL A 100 -5.19 11.91 -10.26
CA VAL A 100 -5.70 10.74 -9.52
C VAL A 100 -4.76 9.56 -9.72
N ILE A 101 -4.30 9.36 -10.96
CA ILE A 101 -3.40 8.28 -11.36
C ILE A 101 -2.07 8.41 -10.66
N LEU A 102 -1.49 9.61 -10.68
CA LEU A 102 -0.24 9.88 -10.00
C LEU A 102 -0.36 9.58 -8.51
N VAL A 103 -1.45 9.98 -7.85
CA VAL A 103 -1.67 9.69 -6.43
C VAL A 103 -1.81 8.19 -6.17
N VAL A 104 -2.59 7.47 -6.97
CA VAL A 104 -2.77 6.01 -6.82
C VAL A 104 -1.44 5.27 -6.99
N ILE A 105 -0.70 5.56 -8.06
CA ILE A 105 0.59 4.93 -8.36
C ILE A 105 1.64 5.29 -7.30
N ALA A 106 1.76 6.58 -6.94
CA ALA A 106 2.71 7.02 -5.92
C ALA A 106 2.44 6.36 -4.57
N ARG A 107 1.17 6.28 -4.16
CA ARG A 107 0.75 5.59 -2.94
C ARG A 107 1.10 4.10 -2.99
N ASP A 108 0.84 3.43 -4.12
CA ASP A 108 1.11 2.00 -4.25
C ASP A 108 2.62 1.71 -4.17
N ILE A 109 3.45 2.46 -4.91
CA ILE A 109 4.91 2.39 -4.80
C ILE A 109 5.36 2.65 -3.36
N TYR A 110 4.80 3.66 -2.69
CA TYR A 110 5.16 4.01 -1.32
C TYR A 110 4.88 2.87 -0.32
N LEU A 111 3.70 2.25 -0.39
CA LEU A 111 3.37 1.13 0.51
C LEU A 111 4.30 -0.06 0.31
N VAL A 112 4.76 -0.27 -0.92
CA VAL A 112 5.62 -1.40 -1.27
C VAL A 112 7.04 -1.14 -0.83
N ALA A 113 7.55 0.06 -1.13
CA ALA A 113 8.86 0.50 -0.71
C ALA A 113 8.96 0.51 0.82
N SER A 114 7.95 1.04 1.52
CA SER A 114 7.94 1.05 2.99
C SER A 114 7.87 -0.34 3.59
N ALA A 115 7.03 -1.24 3.05
CA ALA A 115 6.96 -2.63 3.52
C ALA A 115 8.27 -3.39 3.27
N ALA A 116 8.87 -3.25 2.08
CA ALA A 116 10.15 -3.87 1.73
C ALA A 116 11.30 -3.31 2.58
N HIS A 117 11.36 -1.99 2.77
CA HIS A 117 12.36 -1.33 3.61
C HIS A 117 12.28 -1.80 5.07
N LEU A 118 11.07 -1.90 5.63
CA LEU A 118 10.90 -2.36 7.01
C LEU A 118 11.31 -3.83 7.17
N MET A 119 10.92 -4.68 6.20
CA MET A 119 11.29 -6.09 6.22
C MET A 119 12.81 -6.29 6.07
N TYR A 120 13.47 -5.53 5.20
CA TYR A 120 14.91 -5.66 4.95
C TYR A 120 15.77 -5.17 6.12
N HIS A 121 15.40 -4.05 6.76
CA HIS A 121 16.23 -3.43 7.80
C HIS A 121 15.86 -3.82 9.24
N TYR A 122 14.59 -4.15 9.50
CA TYR A 122 14.08 -4.35 10.87
C TYR A 122 13.50 -5.75 11.07
N ASN A 123 13.41 -6.56 10.00
CA ASN A 123 12.76 -7.87 9.98
C ASN A 123 11.32 -7.87 10.55
N GLU A 124 10.70 -6.70 10.68
CA GLU A 124 9.32 -6.50 11.13
C GLU A 124 8.37 -6.57 9.92
N ARG A 125 7.29 -7.33 10.05
CA ARG A 125 6.21 -7.39 9.06
C ARG A 125 5.04 -6.53 9.52
N ILE A 126 4.72 -5.47 8.76
CA ILE A 126 3.52 -4.67 9.05
C ILE A 126 2.29 -5.48 8.65
N ALA A 127 1.48 -5.86 9.64
CA ALA A 127 0.20 -6.50 9.38
C ALA A 127 -0.72 -5.59 8.57
N VAL A 128 -1.37 -6.16 7.55
CA VAL A 128 -2.34 -5.45 6.71
C VAL A 128 -3.51 -4.97 7.57
N ILE A 129 -3.71 -3.66 7.64
CA ILE A 129 -4.84 -3.08 8.38
C ILE A 129 -6.11 -3.12 7.54
N LEU A 130 -7.25 -3.38 8.19
CA LEU A 130 -8.56 -3.46 7.53
C LEU A 130 -8.91 -2.21 6.70
N PRO A 131 -8.62 -0.96 7.14
CA PRO A 131 -8.86 0.24 6.33
C PRO A 131 -8.12 0.24 4.99
N GLY A 132 -6.95 -0.39 4.90
CA GLY A 132 -6.19 -0.52 3.64
C GLY A 132 -6.91 -1.41 2.63
N LYS A 133 -7.57 -2.47 3.09
CA LYS A 133 -8.40 -3.34 2.24
C LYS A 133 -9.62 -2.58 1.75
N VAL A 134 -10.33 -1.89 2.65
CA VAL A 134 -11.51 -1.10 2.30
C VAL A 134 -11.15 -0.01 1.28
N ALA A 135 -10.04 0.71 1.47
CA ALA A 135 -9.58 1.73 0.52
C ALA A 135 -9.39 1.14 -0.89
N THR A 136 -8.75 -0.03 -0.95
CA THR A 136 -8.46 -0.71 -2.22
C THR A 136 -9.76 -1.21 -2.88
N THR A 137 -10.69 -1.78 -2.10
CA THR A 137 -12.01 -2.18 -2.60
C THR A 137 -12.82 -1.01 -3.13
N LEU A 138 -12.82 0.14 -2.45
CA LEU A 138 -13.49 1.36 -2.92
C LEU A 138 -12.89 1.84 -4.25
N LEU A 139 -11.56 1.82 -4.39
CA LEU A 139 -10.90 2.15 -5.66
C LEU A 139 -11.33 1.20 -6.78
N TYR A 140 -11.34 -0.11 -6.55
CA TYR A 140 -11.80 -1.09 -7.54
C TYR A 140 -13.26 -0.88 -7.95
N ILE A 141 -14.15 -0.62 -6.99
CA ILE A 141 -15.56 -0.30 -7.27
C ILE A 141 -15.66 0.99 -8.09
N GLY A 142 -14.89 2.02 -7.73
CA GLY A 142 -14.87 3.29 -8.46
C GLY A 142 -14.37 3.13 -9.89
N PHE A 143 -13.29 2.36 -10.11
CA PHE A 143 -12.79 2.06 -11.44
C PHE A 143 -13.79 1.25 -12.26
N ALA A 144 -14.41 0.22 -11.68
CA ALA A 144 -15.47 -0.53 -12.35
C ALA A 144 -16.64 0.38 -12.77
N GLY A 145 -17.08 1.29 -11.89
CA GLY A 145 -18.12 2.27 -12.23
C GLY A 145 -17.72 3.22 -13.35
N LEU A 146 -16.46 3.69 -13.38
CA LEU A 146 -15.93 4.53 -14.45
C LEU A 146 -15.76 3.77 -15.78
N LEU A 147 -15.41 2.49 -15.72
CA LEU A 147 -15.33 1.60 -16.88
C LEU A 147 -16.72 1.36 -17.47
N LEU A 148 -17.72 1.08 -16.62
CA LEU A 148 -19.11 0.90 -17.03
C LEU A 148 -19.69 2.18 -17.67
N ASN A 149 -19.28 3.34 -17.15
CA ASN A 149 -19.65 4.66 -17.66
C ASN A 149 -21.17 4.92 -17.71
N MET A 150 -21.94 4.21 -16.89
CA MET A 150 -23.39 4.33 -16.77
C MET A 150 -23.85 4.10 -15.32
N PRO A 151 -24.88 4.83 -14.84
CA PRO A 151 -25.43 6.06 -15.42
C PRO A 151 -24.45 7.23 -15.36
N GLN A 152 -24.50 8.11 -16.35
CA GLN A 152 -23.80 9.40 -16.32
C GLN A 152 -24.73 10.46 -15.75
N GLY A 153 -24.23 11.28 -14.82
CA GLY A 153 -25.00 12.35 -14.22
C GLY A 153 -24.13 13.55 -13.90
N THR A 154 -24.74 14.73 -13.86
CA THR A 154 -24.16 15.94 -13.28
C THR A 154 -24.42 15.89 -11.78
N TRP A 155 -23.40 15.55 -10.99
CA TRP A 155 -23.56 15.26 -9.57
C TRP A 155 -23.60 16.51 -8.70
N LEU A 156 -22.44 17.15 -8.48
CA LEU A 156 -22.32 18.39 -7.76
C LEU A 156 -21.73 19.46 -8.71
N HIS A 157 -22.32 20.64 -8.71
CA HIS A 157 -21.79 21.81 -9.42
C HIS A 157 -21.32 22.84 -8.40
N VAL A 158 -20.20 22.53 -7.72
CA VAL A 158 -19.62 23.40 -6.68
C VAL A 158 -18.53 24.28 -7.27
N THR A 159 -17.86 23.82 -8.30
CA THR A 159 -16.71 24.49 -8.93
C THR A 159 -16.80 24.36 -10.44
N ASP A 160 -15.98 25.11 -11.18
CA ASP A 160 -15.84 24.96 -12.65
C ASP A 160 -14.46 24.37 -13.04
N PHE A 161 -13.74 23.79 -12.06
CA PHE A 161 -12.41 23.24 -12.27
C PHE A 161 -12.46 21.94 -13.07
N SER A 162 -11.94 21.95 -14.31
CA SER A 162 -11.92 20.79 -15.21
C SER A 162 -11.21 19.56 -14.63
N TRP A 163 -10.21 19.76 -13.77
CA TRP A 163 -9.42 18.69 -13.15
C TRP A 163 -10.17 17.97 -12.03
N LEU A 164 -11.37 18.40 -11.64
CA LEU A 164 -12.14 17.81 -10.55
C LEU A 164 -13.52 17.28 -11.03
N PRO A 165 -13.57 16.15 -11.77
CA PRO A 165 -14.81 15.55 -12.23
C PRO A 165 -15.78 15.27 -11.07
N GLY A 166 -17.07 15.47 -11.33
CA GLY A 166 -18.13 15.27 -10.34
C GLY A 166 -18.44 16.51 -9.48
N PHE A 167 -17.49 17.45 -9.39
CA PHE A 167 -17.68 18.77 -8.76
C PHE A 167 -17.77 19.92 -9.78
N ASN A 168 -17.39 19.64 -11.03
CA ASN A 168 -17.21 20.60 -12.12
C ASN A 168 -18.45 20.80 -13.01
N GLY A 169 -19.61 20.25 -12.60
CA GLY A 169 -20.84 20.29 -13.41
C GLY A 169 -20.82 19.42 -14.68
N VAL A 170 -19.69 18.79 -15.03
CA VAL A 170 -19.61 17.88 -16.19
C VAL A 170 -20.18 16.52 -15.83
N ALA A 171 -20.97 15.94 -16.74
CA ALA A 171 -21.52 14.61 -16.54
C ALA A 171 -20.40 13.58 -16.41
N CYS A 172 -20.39 12.83 -15.30
CA CYS A 172 -19.45 11.75 -15.09
C CYS A 172 -20.15 10.54 -14.48
N SER A 173 -19.50 9.38 -14.53
CA SER A 173 -20.02 8.18 -13.87
C SER A 173 -19.95 8.33 -12.34
N TRP A 174 -20.88 7.68 -11.65
CA TRP A 174 -20.94 7.57 -10.19
C TRP A 174 -19.63 7.01 -9.59
N GLY A 175 -18.86 6.25 -10.37
CA GLY A 175 -17.60 5.65 -9.94
C GLY A 175 -16.58 6.68 -9.41
N ILE A 176 -16.65 7.94 -9.84
CA ILE A 176 -15.70 8.98 -9.38
C ILE A 176 -15.75 9.19 -7.86
N TRP A 177 -16.94 9.07 -7.25
CA TRP A 177 -17.11 9.28 -5.81
C TRP A 177 -16.44 8.20 -4.98
N PHE A 178 -16.53 6.95 -5.46
CA PHE A 178 -15.82 5.82 -4.86
C PHE A 178 -14.31 5.94 -5.03
N VAL A 179 -13.85 6.48 -6.17
CA VAL A 179 -12.43 6.81 -6.36
C VAL A 179 -11.97 7.85 -5.33
N TYR A 180 -12.70 8.95 -5.15
CA TYR A 180 -12.33 9.97 -4.14
C TYR A 180 -12.36 9.42 -2.71
N ALA A 181 -13.40 8.68 -2.34
CA ALA A 181 -13.48 8.05 -1.02
C ALA A 181 -12.32 7.06 -0.79
N GLY A 182 -12.04 6.23 -1.79
CA GLY A 182 -10.92 5.28 -1.77
C GLY A 182 -9.56 5.98 -1.67
N LEU A 183 -9.35 7.07 -2.42
CA LEU A 183 -8.14 7.88 -2.35
C LEU A 183 -7.93 8.48 -0.97
N ILE A 184 -8.94 9.16 -0.41
CA ILE A 184 -8.86 9.78 0.92
C ILE A 184 -8.50 8.73 1.96
N LEU A 185 -9.20 7.59 1.96
CA LEU A 185 -8.92 6.50 2.89
C LEU A 185 -7.52 5.92 2.67
N SER A 186 -7.07 5.80 1.42
CA SER A 186 -5.73 5.31 1.08
C SER A 186 -4.62 6.22 1.59
N LEU A 187 -4.84 7.54 1.58
CA LEU A 187 -3.90 8.53 2.10
C LEU A 187 -3.84 8.46 3.63
N ILE A 188 -4.98 8.32 4.30
CA ILE A 188 -5.04 8.10 5.76
C ILE A 188 -4.27 6.84 6.14
N VAL A 189 -4.50 5.74 5.42
CA VAL A 189 -3.77 4.48 5.60
C VAL A 189 -2.27 4.70 5.41
N THR A 190 -1.88 5.41 4.36
CA THR A 190 -0.47 5.71 4.09
C THR A 190 0.17 6.40 5.28
N ILE A 191 -0.45 7.45 5.83
CA ILE A 191 0.02 8.17 7.02
C ILE A 191 0.19 7.22 8.22
N ILE A 192 -0.74 6.29 8.44
CA ILE A 192 -0.63 5.29 9.52
C ILE A 192 0.60 4.40 9.32
N TYR A 193 0.87 3.97 8.08
CA TYR A 193 2.05 3.17 7.76
C TYR A 193 3.35 3.96 7.97
N ILE A 194 3.38 5.25 7.61
CA ILE A 194 4.53 6.12 7.88
C ILE A 194 4.83 6.16 9.39
N ARG A 195 3.79 6.40 10.21
CA ARG A 195 3.94 6.48 11.67
C ARG A 195 4.41 5.16 12.28
N LYS A 196 3.88 4.03 11.80
CA LYS A 196 4.31 2.69 12.24
C LYS A 196 5.76 2.41 11.88
N GLY A 197 6.16 2.72 10.64
CA GLY A 197 7.54 2.56 10.18
C GLY A 197 8.51 3.45 10.96
N TRP A 198 8.13 4.69 11.26
CA TRP A 198 8.93 5.59 12.09
C TRP A 198 9.10 5.06 13.52
N ALA A 199 8.01 4.58 14.14
CA ALA A 199 8.07 4.00 15.48
C ALA A 199 8.96 2.74 15.53
N ALA A 200 8.90 1.89 14.52
CA ALA A 200 9.77 0.71 14.41
C ALA A 200 11.25 1.11 14.29
N ARG A 201 11.55 2.13 13.47
CA ARG A 201 12.89 2.70 13.38
C ARG A 201 13.41 3.24 14.70
N CYS A 202 12.58 3.95 15.45
CA CYS A 202 12.94 4.47 16.77
C CYS A 202 13.23 3.35 17.78
N ARG A 203 12.41 2.28 17.82
CA ARG A 203 12.67 1.13 18.71
C ARG A 203 14.00 0.44 18.40
N HIS A 204 14.31 0.24 17.13
CA HIS A 204 15.58 -0.40 16.76
C HIS A 204 16.81 0.48 16.99
N TYR A 205 16.66 1.80 16.96
CA TYR A 205 17.73 2.72 17.37
C TYR A 205 17.98 2.64 18.89
N ASP A 206 16.93 2.51 19.69
CA ASP A 206 17.03 2.33 21.14
C ASP A 206 17.70 0.97 21.49
N GLU A 207 17.31 -0.11 20.80
CA GLU A 207 17.90 -1.45 20.98
C GLU A 207 19.36 -1.58 20.49
N ASN A 208 19.73 -0.95 19.36
CA ASN A 208 21.06 -1.09 18.75
C ASN A 208 22.05 0.06 19.05
N GLY A 209 21.63 1.07 19.83
CA GLY A 209 22.53 2.08 20.38
C GLY A 209 22.02 3.51 20.19
N VAL A 210 21.36 4.05 21.21
CA VAL A 210 21.96 4.96 22.19
C VAL A 210 21.15 4.81 23.49
N ARG A 211 21.57 3.92 24.39
CA ARG A 211 21.46 4.24 25.82
C ARG A 211 22.24 5.53 25.98
N ILE A 212 21.58 6.66 26.21
CA ILE A 212 22.28 7.81 26.78
C ILE A 212 22.85 7.27 28.08
N ASP A 213 24.16 7.13 28.09
CA ASP A 213 24.95 6.54 29.15
C ASP A 213 24.49 7.09 30.49
N GLU A 214 24.00 6.20 31.37
CA GLU A 214 23.74 6.50 32.78
C GLU A 214 25.01 7.04 33.48
N ARG A 215 26.21 6.96 32.88
CA ARG A 215 27.42 7.66 33.35
C ARG A 215 27.46 9.16 33.12
N THR A 216 26.54 9.73 32.32
CA THR A 216 26.52 11.19 32.13
C THR A 216 25.93 11.92 33.34
N TYR A 217 25.19 11.22 34.21
CA TYR A 217 24.74 11.78 35.49
C TYR A 217 25.85 11.70 36.55
N THR A 218 26.60 10.60 36.62
CA THR A 218 27.69 10.48 37.59
C THR A 218 28.87 11.40 37.31
N LEU A 219 29.18 11.72 36.05
CA LEU A 219 30.23 12.71 35.74
C LEU A 219 29.85 14.14 36.12
N ARG A 220 28.56 14.51 36.02
CA ARG A 220 28.10 15.86 36.39
C ARG A 220 28.05 16.04 37.91
N ASP A 221 27.75 14.98 38.65
CA ASP A 221 27.79 14.97 40.12
C ASP A 221 29.23 14.83 40.65
N ALA A 222 30.10 14.05 39.97
CA ALA A 222 31.52 13.96 40.31
C ALA A 222 32.29 15.26 40.00
N LEU A 223 31.94 15.98 38.94
CA LEU A 223 32.51 17.29 38.63
C LEU A 223 31.97 18.40 39.55
N LYS A 224 30.72 18.29 40.05
CA LYS A 224 30.22 19.21 41.08
C LYS A 224 30.93 19.00 42.43
N GLY A 225 31.23 17.76 42.81
CA GLY A 225 31.97 17.46 44.04
C GLY A 225 33.43 17.95 44.05
N ALA A 226 34.05 18.13 42.87
CA ALA A 226 35.44 18.58 42.73
C ALA A 226 35.62 20.10 42.61
N VAL A 227 34.52 20.85 42.41
CA VAL A 227 34.56 22.33 42.28
C VAL A 227 34.26 23.03 43.61
N ASP A 228 33.69 22.31 44.59
CA ASP A 228 33.33 22.85 45.91
C ASP A 228 34.39 22.63 47.00
N GLU A 229 35.63 22.27 46.65
CA GLU A 229 36.73 22.16 47.63
C GLU A 229 37.51 23.50 47.71
N PRO A 230 37.31 24.33 48.74
CA PRO A 230 38.03 25.58 48.88
C PRO A 230 39.47 25.31 49.30
N ALA A 231 40.39 25.38 48.34
CA ALA A 231 41.80 25.63 48.61
C ALA A 231 41.96 27.09 49.08
N ASN A 232 41.90 27.33 50.40
CA ASN A 232 42.57 28.50 50.96
C ASN A 232 42.94 28.29 52.43
N ASP A 233 44.11 27.69 52.65
CA ASP A 233 44.92 27.97 53.83
C ASP A 233 46.40 27.87 53.46
N VAL A 234 47.00 28.98 53.02
CA VAL A 234 48.44 29.28 53.22
C VAL A 234 48.65 30.81 53.22
N GLY A 235 48.79 31.38 54.43
CA GLY A 235 49.97 32.16 54.80
C GLY A 235 49.94 33.69 54.65
N ALA A 236 49.82 34.37 55.80
CA ALA A 236 50.66 35.53 56.07
C ALA A 236 50.94 35.62 57.59
N GLU A 237 52.20 35.39 57.93
CA GLU A 237 52.81 35.60 59.24
C GLU A 237 52.68 37.07 59.69
N ALA A 238 52.35 37.27 60.97
CA ALA A 238 52.83 38.33 61.86
C ALA A 238 52.66 37.87 63.32
#